data_AF-A0A6L2JHK4-F1
#
_entry.id   AF-A0A6L2JHK4-F1
#
_cell.length_a   1.000
_cell.length_b   1.000
_cell.length_c   1.000
_cell.angle_alpha   90.00
_cell.angle_beta   90.00
_cell.angle_gamma   90.00
#
_symmetry.space_group_name_H-M   'P 1'
#
loop_
_entity.id
_entity.type
_entity.pdbx_description
1 polymer ?
#
loop_
_entity_poly.entity_id
_entity_poly.type
_entity_poly.pdbx_seq_one_letter_code
_entity_poly.pdbx_strand_id
1 'polypeptide(L)'
;MADNRTMAQMLQAPIEGYEDAIVVPLIKANNFELKPTLINLVQKGEALTGLDKEPPHSILTWEDLVSKFINQFFPPSKTTYLQNEFINFLQKPNETFNEVWEHFKNLLRQCPHHGFSELHQLDTFYNALNPDDQDALDSVA
;
A
#
# COMPACT_ATOMS: atom_id res chain seq x y z
N MET A 1 30.96 6.09 -8.22
CA MET A 1 30.58 5.95 -9.64
C MET A 1 29.07 5.91 -9.68
N ALA A 2 28.43 6.79 -10.46
CA ALA A 2 26.98 6.74 -10.64
C ALA A 2 26.64 5.50 -11.48
N ASP A 3 25.54 4.85 -11.13
CA ASP A 3 24.99 3.72 -11.87
C ASP A 3 24.26 4.27 -13.11
N ASN A 4 24.67 3.86 -14.32
CA ASN A 4 24.15 4.37 -15.60
C ASN A 4 23.11 3.42 -16.22
N ARG A 5 22.43 2.61 -15.39
CA ARG A 5 21.40 1.67 -15.85
C ARG A 5 20.06 2.39 -15.97
N THR A 6 19.31 2.12 -17.03
CA THR A 6 17.92 2.62 -17.18
C THR A 6 17.01 2.01 -16.12
N MET A 7 15.86 2.61 -15.82
CA MET A 7 14.93 2.07 -14.82
C MET A 7 14.49 0.65 -15.20
N ALA A 8 14.22 0.41 -16.48
CA ALA A 8 13.95 -0.93 -17.01
C ALA A 8 15.08 -1.93 -16.71
N GLN A 9 16.35 -1.53 -16.85
CA GLN A 9 17.51 -2.39 -16.59
C GLN A 9 17.72 -2.65 -15.09
N MET A 10 17.37 -1.69 -14.23
CA MET A 10 17.44 -1.86 -12.78
C MET A 10 16.41 -2.89 -12.28
N LEU A 11 15.23 -2.95 -12.91
CA LEU A 11 14.17 -3.91 -12.59
C LEU A 11 14.47 -5.34 -13.10
N GLN A 12 15.35 -5.50 -14.09
CA GLN A 12 15.68 -6.80 -14.74
C GLN A 12 16.94 -7.49 -14.18
N ALA A 13 17.68 -6.86 -13.27
CA ALA A 13 18.93 -7.42 -12.77
C ALA A 13 18.70 -8.74 -11.99
N PRO A 14 19.55 -9.78 -12.16
CA PRO A 14 19.41 -11.04 -11.45
C PRO A 14 19.40 -10.82 -9.94
N ILE A 15 18.39 -11.40 -9.28
CA ILE A 15 18.17 -11.37 -7.81
C ILE A 15 19.19 -12.23 -7.04
N GLU A 16 20.38 -12.47 -7.58
CA GLU A 16 21.46 -13.21 -6.92
C GLU A 16 21.96 -12.40 -5.70
N GLY A 17 21.42 -12.73 -4.53
CA GLY A 17 21.73 -12.08 -3.25
C GLY A 17 20.54 -11.42 -2.55
N TYR A 18 19.37 -11.35 -3.17
CA TYR A 18 18.12 -11.00 -2.47
C TYR A 18 17.47 -12.29 -1.99
N GLU A 19 17.67 -12.62 -0.72
CA GLU A 19 16.97 -13.74 -0.07
C GLU A 19 15.47 -13.64 -0.30
N ASP A 20 14.81 -14.79 -0.52
CA ASP A 20 13.37 -14.93 -0.69
C ASP A 20 12.61 -14.04 0.31
N ALA A 21 12.13 -12.89 -0.17
CA ALA A 21 11.59 -11.83 0.68
C ALA A 21 10.17 -12.14 1.22
N ILE A 22 9.70 -13.38 1.10
CA ILE A 22 8.51 -13.87 1.82
C ILE A 22 8.91 -14.34 3.22
N VAL A 23 9.67 -13.51 3.92
CA VAL A 23 9.73 -13.56 5.38
C VAL A 23 8.69 -12.55 5.83
N VAL A 24 7.71 -12.97 6.64
CA VAL A 24 6.80 -12.03 7.30
C VAL A 24 7.69 -10.99 8.00
N PRO A 25 7.71 -9.73 7.54
CA PRO A 25 8.63 -8.76 8.13
C PRO A 25 8.23 -8.62 9.59
N LEU A 26 9.20 -8.69 10.50
CA LEU A 26 9.00 -8.17 11.83
C LEU A 26 8.58 -6.71 11.63
N ILE A 27 7.31 -6.39 11.94
CA ILE A 27 6.78 -5.04 11.76
C ILE A 27 7.56 -4.12 12.71
N LYS A 28 8.67 -3.57 12.21
CA LYS A 28 9.44 -2.46 12.78
C LYS A 28 8.92 -1.12 12.27
N ALA A 29 7.75 -1.11 11.62
CA ALA A 29 7.07 0.12 11.27
C ALA A 29 6.47 0.72 12.55
N ASN A 30 7.31 1.42 13.30
CA ASN A 30 6.89 2.30 14.40
C ASN A 30 6.33 3.61 13.84
N ASN A 31 6.34 3.76 12.51
CA ASN A 31 6.15 5.01 11.79
C ASN A 31 4.79 5.08 11.10
N PHE A 32 3.84 4.21 11.49
CA PHE A 32 2.46 4.41 11.06
C PHE A 32 1.98 5.73 11.67
N GLU A 33 1.94 6.77 10.85
CA GLU A 33 1.27 8.00 11.20
C GLU A 33 -0.22 7.68 11.35
N LEU A 34 -0.65 7.52 12.60
CA LEU A 34 -2.05 7.54 12.93
C LEU A 34 -2.59 8.88 12.44
N LYS A 35 -3.40 8.85 11.38
CA LYS A 35 -4.03 10.06 10.83
C LYS A 35 -4.66 10.83 11.99
N PRO A 36 -4.49 12.15 12.11
CA PRO A 36 -5.09 12.95 13.18
C PRO A 36 -6.60 12.71 13.32
N THR A 37 -7.28 12.39 12.22
CA THR A 37 -8.68 11.96 12.20
C THR A 37 -8.93 10.68 13.00
N LEU A 38 -8.09 9.64 12.87
CA LEU A 38 -8.20 8.41 13.65
C LEU A 38 -7.95 8.67 15.14
N ILE A 39 -6.96 9.49 15.48
CA ILE A 39 -6.70 9.90 16.87
C ILE A 39 -7.92 10.61 17.45
N ASN A 40 -8.48 11.58 16.72
CA ASN A 40 -9.69 12.30 17.12
C ASN A 40 -10.91 11.37 17.25
N LEU A 41 -11.10 10.43 16.33
CA LEU A 41 -12.20 9.45 16.40
C LEU A 41 -12.08 8.57 17.64
N VAL A 42 -10.87 8.11 17.97
CA VAL A 42 -10.62 7.31 19.17
C VAL A 42 -10.84 8.16 20.44
N GLN A 43 -10.31 9.38 20.48
CA GLN A 43 -10.45 10.29 21.63
C GLN A 43 -11.89 10.73 21.89
N LYS A 44 -12.69 10.90 20.85
CA LYS A 44 -14.11 11.23 20.96
C LYS A 44 -15.00 10.03 21.28
N GLY A 45 -14.44 8.82 21.35
CA GLY A 45 -15.21 7.57 21.47
C GLY A 45 -16.00 7.21 20.19
N GLU A 46 -15.98 8.06 19.16
CA GLU A 46 -16.65 7.85 17.88
C GLU A 46 -16.12 6.59 17.17
N ALA A 47 -14.83 6.27 17.30
CA ALA A 47 -14.25 5.05 16.75
C ALA A 47 -14.82 3.77 17.38
N LEU A 48 -15.31 3.86 18.63
CA LEU A 48 -15.82 2.74 19.41
C LEU A 48 -17.35 2.60 19.29
N THR A 49 -18.05 3.58 18.71
CA THR A 49 -19.52 3.52 18.49
C THR A 49 -19.98 2.33 17.64
N GLY A 50 -19.09 1.77 16.81
CA GLY A 50 -19.33 0.53 16.08
C GLY A 50 -19.22 -0.71 16.96
N LEU A 51 -18.34 -0.69 17.96
CA LEU A 51 -18.11 -1.78 18.90
C LEU A 51 -19.23 -1.90 19.93
N ASP A 52 -19.93 -0.81 20.24
CA ASP A 52 -21.11 -0.83 21.12
C ASP A 52 -22.28 -1.67 20.55
N LYS A 53 -22.24 -1.98 19.24
CA LYS A 53 -23.23 -2.82 18.55
C LYS A 53 -22.86 -4.29 18.54
N GLU A 54 -21.71 -4.65 19.09
CA GLU A 54 -21.24 -6.02 19.12
C GLU A 54 -22.04 -6.86 20.13
N PRO A 55 -22.24 -8.16 19.85
CA PRO A 55 -22.95 -9.04 20.78
C PRO A 55 -22.27 -9.08 22.16
N PRO A 56 -23.03 -9.27 23.24
CA PRO A 56 -22.46 -9.54 24.56
C PRO A 56 -21.42 -10.67 24.49
N HIS A 57 -20.32 -10.52 25.23
CA HIS A 57 -19.22 -11.49 25.30
C HIS A 57 -18.46 -11.74 23.99
N SER A 58 -18.58 -10.86 22.99
CA SER A 58 -17.83 -10.97 21.73
C SER A 58 -16.44 -10.31 21.76
N ILE A 59 -16.14 -9.52 22.79
CA ILE A 59 -14.83 -8.90 23.05
C ILE A 59 -14.39 -9.34 24.44
N LEU A 60 -13.58 -10.40 24.50
CA LEU A 60 -13.10 -10.97 25.78
C LEU A 60 -11.60 -10.77 25.95
N THR A 61 -10.89 -10.57 24.85
CA THR A 61 -9.43 -10.40 24.80
C THR A 61 -9.04 -9.12 24.08
N TRP A 62 -7.77 -8.73 24.22
CA TRP A 62 -7.20 -7.62 23.46
C TRP A 62 -7.20 -7.94 21.95
N GLU A 63 -6.93 -9.19 21.60
CA GLU A 63 -6.94 -9.70 20.23
C GLU A 63 -8.34 -9.57 19.60
N ASP A 64 -9.42 -9.85 20.35
CA ASP A 64 -10.79 -9.67 19.87
C ASP A 64 -11.08 -8.19 19.55
N LEU A 65 -10.65 -7.29 20.44
CA LEU A 65 -10.82 -5.85 20.28
C LEU A 65 -10.08 -5.34 19.05
N VAL A 66 -8.80 -5.71 18.90
CA VAL A 66 -7.98 -5.34 17.75
C VAL A 66 -8.58 -5.89 16.46
N SER A 67 -8.99 -7.15 16.44
CA SER A 67 -9.60 -7.79 15.26
C SER A 67 -10.87 -7.04 14.83
N LYS A 68 -11.79 -6.73 15.75
CA LYS A 68 -13.01 -5.99 15.42
C LYS A 68 -12.73 -4.57 14.97
N PHE A 69 -11.80 -3.88 15.63
CA PHE A 69 -11.38 -2.54 15.23
C PHE A 69 -10.82 -2.53 13.79
N ILE A 70 -9.91 -3.46 13.48
CA ILE A 70 -9.36 -3.59 12.13
C ILE A 70 -10.46 -3.94 11.13
N ASN A 71 -11.37 -4.87 11.44
CA ASN A 71 -12.47 -5.22 10.55
C ASN A 71 -13.44 -4.07 10.31
N GLN A 72 -13.63 -3.16 11.28
CA GLN A 72 -14.49 -1.99 11.14
C GLN A 72 -13.92 -0.95 10.17
N PHE A 73 -12.61 -0.69 10.22
CA PHE A 73 -11.98 0.38 9.42
C PHE A 73 -11.28 -0.13 8.15
N PHE A 74 -10.77 -1.36 8.19
CA PHE A 74 -10.00 -2.03 7.15
C PHE A 74 -10.50 -3.48 6.96
N PRO A 75 -11.77 -3.66 6.59
CA PRO A 75 -12.32 -5.00 6.39
C PRO A 75 -11.48 -5.79 5.37
N PRO A 76 -11.33 -7.11 5.53
CA PRO A 76 -10.56 -7.95 4.62
C PRO A 76 -10.96 -7.76 3.15
N SER A 77 -12.27 -7.59 2.87
CA SER A 77 -12.79 -7.33 1.53
C SER A 77 -12.25 -6.05 0.91
N LYS A 78 -12.10 -4.97 1.69
CA LYS A 78 -11.48 -3.72 1.23
C LYS A 78 -9.99 -3.90 0.97
N THR A 79 -9.31 -4.66 1.83
CA THR A 79 -7.88 -4.99 1.62
C THR A 79 -7.70 -5.78 0.32
N THR A 80 -8.52 -6.82 0.08
CA THR A 80 -8.51 -7.60 -1.16
C THR A 80 -8.83 -6.75 -2.39
N TYR A 81 -9.83 -5.88 -2.31
CA TYR A 81 -10.16 -4.96 -3.41
C TYR A 81 -8.96 -4.06 -3.76
N LEU A 82 -8.33 -3.44 -2.76
CA LEU A 82 -7.18 -2.55 -2.99
C LEU A 82 -5.95 -3.30 -3.52
N GLN A 83 -5.73 -4.55 -3.08
CA GLN A 83 -4.70 -5.41 -3.65
C GLN A 83 -4.96 -5.72 -5.12
N ASN A 84 -6.22 -6.01 -5.49
CA ASN A 84 -6.58 -6.24 -6.89
C ASN A 84 -6.41 -4.97 -7.74
N GLU A 85 -6.80 -3.80 -7.22
CA GLU A 85 -6.56 -2.52 -7.91
C GLU A 85 -5.06 -2.26 -8.11
N PHE A 86 -4.22 -2.65 -7.15
CA PHE A 86 -2.76 -2.52 -7.26
C PHE A 86 -2.19 -3.44 -8.33
N ILE A 87 -2.58 -4.72 -8.32
CA ILE A 87 -2.11 -5.72 -9.31
C ILE A 87 -2.54 -5.36 -10.73
N ASN A 88 -3.74 -4.80 -10.89
CA ASN A 88 -4.29 -4.41 -12.19
C ASN A 88 -4.10 -2.92 -12.49
N PHE A 89 -3.22 -2.24 -11.76
CA PHE A 89 -3.00 -0.81 -11.94
C PHE A 89 -2.44 -0.56 -13.35
N LEU A 90 -3.11 0.30 -14.10
CA LEU A 90 -2.72 0.69 -15.46
C LEU A 90 -3.05 2.18 -15.64
N GLN A 91 -2.15 2.90 -16.30
CA GLN A 91 -2.41 4.27 -16.71
C GLN A 91 -3.60 4.31 -17.66
N LYS A 92 -4.54 5.23 -17.40
CA LYS A 92 -5.73 5.36 -18.23
C LYS A 92 -5.41 6.13 -19.52
N PRO A 93 -6.16 5.88 -20.61
CA PRO A 93 -6.05 6.71 -21.81
C PRO A 93 -6.27 8.19 -21.49
N ASN A 94 -5.35 9.05 -21.93
CA ASN A 94 -5.32 10.50 -21.67
C ASN A 94 -4.98 10.94 -20.24
N GLU A 95 -4.60 10.03 -19.35
CA GLU A 95 -4.06 10.37 -18.03
C GLU A 95 -2.61 10.82 -18.19
N THR A 96 -2.26 11.97 -17.64
CA THR A 96 -0.87 12.46 -17.63
C THR A 96 -0.01 11.71 -16.62
N PHE A 97 1.31 11.72 -16.78
CA PHE A 97 2.25 11.14 -15.80
C PHE A 97 1.97 11.57 -14.34
N ASN A 98 1.69 12.86 -14.12
CA ASN A 98 1.43 13.37 -12.78
C ASN A 98 0.11 12.84 -12.21
N GLU A 99 -0.92 12.69 -13.04
CA GLU A 99 -2.21 12.15 -12.61
C GLU A 99 -2.10 10.68 -12.23
N VAL A 100 -1.44 9.86 -13.06
CA VAL A 100 -1.21 8.44 -12.75
C VAL A 100 -0.33 8.27 -11.51
N TRP A 101 0.68 9.13 -11.30
CA TRP A 101 1.50 9.12 -10.10
C TRP A 101 0.70 9.47 -8.82
N GLU A 102 -0.15 10.48 -8.87
CA GLU A 102 -1.04 10.79 -7.74
C GLU A 102 -2.06 9.68 -7.48
N HIS A 103 -2.59 9.06 -8.53
CA HIS A 103 -3.51 7.93 -8.41
C HIS A 103 -2.82 6.73 -7.74
N PHE A 104 -1.61 6.39 -8.16
CA PHE A 104 -0.80 5.33 -7.56
C PHE A 104 -0.51 5.61 -6.07
N LYS A 105 -0.07 6.82 -5.72
CA LYS A 105 0.14 7.22 -4.32
C LYS A 105 -1.15 7.16 -3.50
N ASN A 106 -2.27 7.56 -4.08
CA ASN A 106 -3.56 7.49 -3.41
C ASN A 106 -3.97 6.03 -3.15
N LEU A 107 -3.69 5.11 -4.06
CA LEU A 107 -3.93 3.69 -3.88
C LEU A 107 -3.14 3.12 -2.69
N LEU A 108 -1.84 3.41 -2.63
CA LEU A 108 -0.98 3.00 -1.50
C LEU A 108 -1.47 3.58 -0.16
N ARG A 109 -1.86 4.86 -0.13
CA ARG A 109 -2.40 5.53 1.08
C ARG A 109 -3.71 4.93 1.60
N GLN A 110 -4.47 4.21 0.78
CA GLN A 110 -5.72 3.57 1.16
C GLN A 110 -5.51 2.22 1.85
N CYS A 111 -4.36 1.57 1.62
CA CYS A 111 -4.00 0.29 2.22
C CYS A 111 -2.61 0.38 2.86
N PRO A 112 -2.44 1.12 3.97
CA PRO A 112 -1.10 1.32 4.56
C PRO A 112 -0.43 0.01 5.04
N HIS A 113 -1.21 -1.06 5.23
CA HIS A 113 -0.76 -2.40 5.56
C HIS A 113 -0.61 -3.32 4.34
N HIS A 114 -0.41 -2.77 3.14
CA HIS A 114 -0.37 -3.52 1.88
C HIS A 114 0.78 -4.55 1.77
N GLY A 115 1.87 -4.39 2.51
CA GLY A 115 2.98 -5.36 2.54
C GLY A 115 3.90 -5.39 1.31
N PHE A 116 3.55 -4.70 0.21
CA PHE A 116 4.42 -4.56 -0.97
C PHE A 116 5.75 -3.85 -0.67
N SER A 117 6.86 -4.45 -1.12
CA SER A 117 8.20 -3.83 -1.05
C SER A 117 8.30 -2.61 -1.97
N GLU A 118 9.24 -1.71 -1.68
CA GLU A 118 9.50 -0.53 -2.53
C GLU A 118 9.83 -0.93 -3.98
N LEU A 119 10.60 -2.00 -4.16
CA LEU A 119 10.93 -2.53 -5.48
C LEU A 119 9.67 -3.02 -6.22
N HIS A 120 8.77 -3.74 -5.54
CA HIS A 120 7.53 -4.20 -6.15
C HIS A 120 6.58 -3.04 -6.49
N GLN A 121 6.58 -1.98 -5.67
CA GLN A 121 5.84 -0.74 -5.96
C GLN A 121 6.39 -0.04 -7.20
N LEU A 122 7.72 0.09 -7.32
CA LEU A 122 8.36 0.70 -8.49
C LEU A 122 8.13 -0.11 -9.76
N ASP A 123 8.29 -1.43 -9.69
CA ASP A 123 8.04 -2.34 -10.81
C ASP A 123 6.58 -2.23 -11.29
N THR A 124 5.63 -2.29 -10.36
CA THR A 124 4.19 -2.16 -10.67
C THR A 124 3.88 -0.82 -11.31
N PHE A 125 4.39 0.29 -10.75
CA PHE A 125 4.15 1.61 -11.30
C PHE A 125 4.77 1.76 -12.70
N TYR A 126 6.04 1.36 -12.88
CA TYR A 126 6.72 1.47 -14.16
C TYR A 126 5.99 0.67 -15.25
N ASN A 127 5.65 -0.59 -14.98
CA ASN A 127 4.96 -1.47 -15.93
C ASN A 127 3.53 -1.01 -16.25
N ALA A 128 2.91 -0.19 -15.39
CA ALA A 128 1.58 0.37 -15.60
C ALA A 128 1.55 1.59 -16.53
N LEU A 129 2.70 2.25 -16.74
CA LEU A 129 2.81 3.43 -17.58
C LEU A 129 2.67 3.08 -19.07
N ASN A 130 2.20 4.06 -19.83
CA ASN A 130 2.25 3.97 -21.28
C ASN A 130 3.71 4.08 -21.78
N PRO A 131 4.01 3.62 -23.00
CA PRO A 131 5.38 3.62 -23.55
C PRO A 131 6.03 5.01 -23.58
N ASP A 132 5.27 6.07 -23.90
CA ASP A 132 5.82 7.43 -23.99
C ASP A 132 6.31 7.94 -22.62
N ASP A 133 5.55 7.65 -21.56
CA ASP A 133 5.90 8.00 -20.18
C ASP A 133 7.03 7.11 -19.63
N GLN A 134 7.12 5.85 -20.06
CA GLN A 134 8.28 4.98 -19.76
C GLN A 134 9.55 5.51 -20.43
N ASP A 135 9.51 5.84 -21.72
CA ASP A 135 10.63 6.40 -22.46
C ASP A 135 11.08 7.73 -21.86
N ALA A 136 10.13 8.57 -21.44
CA ALA A 136 10.43 9.82 -20.76
C ALA A 136 11.15 9.61 -19.41
N LEU A 137 10.75 8.61 -18.63
CA LEU A 137 11.42 8.24 -17.39
C LEU A 137 12.83 7.70 -17.64
N ASP A 138 12.98 6.79 -18.59
CA ASP A 138 14.27 6.16 -18.92
C ASP A 138 15.29 7.16 -19.48
N SER A 139 14.84 8.24 -20.13
CA SER A 139 15.69 9.31 -20.67
C SER A 139 16.24 10.27 -19.60
N VAL A 140 15.61 10.32 -18.42
CA VAL A 140 15.99 11.20 -17.31
C VAL A 140 16.94 10.51 -16.31
N ALA A 141 17.07 9.18 -16.40
CA ALA A 141 17.97 8.35 -15.57
C ALA A 141 19.44 8.45 -16.04
#